data_AF-A0A7U3VM97-F1
#
_entry.id   AF-A0A7U3VM97-F1
#
_cell.length_a   1.000
_cell.length_b   1.000
_cell.length_c   1.000
_cell.angle_alpha   90.00
_cell.angle_beta   90.00
_cell.angle_gamma   90.00
#
_symmetry.space_group_name_H-M   'P 1'
#
loop_
_entity.id
_entity.type
_entity.pdbx_description
1 polymer ?
#
loop_
_entity_poly.entity_id
_entity_poly.type
_entity_poly.pdbx_seq_one_letter_code
_entity_poly.pdbx_strand_id
1 'polypeptide(L)'
;MLPPQTISALAAELSEAHRLRSVVPRITARHPEATVEDSYAVQSAWRDARIAAGHRLVGRKIGLTSKAMQAATGITEPDYGVIFDDTVWDTGAVIDFDAYSNVRIEVELAFLLDRPLAGPHCTLFHVLDATRYVVPALEILNSHYELDGRTIVDTIADNAAYGGIVVGGNPVRPDAVDLRWVCALLQRNETVEESGVAAAVLGHPARGIAWLANKLHQHGGRLEAGELVLAGSFTRPMWVSQGDTVLCDYGPMGTISCRFR
;
A
#
# COMPACT_ATOMS: atom_id res chain seq x y z
N MET A 1 19.22 -12.41 -10.47
CA MET A 1 19.60 -11.71 -9.24
C MET A 1 20.72 -10.75 -9.54
N LEU A 2 20.47 -9.46 -9.32
CA LEU A 2 21.45 -8.38 -9.40
C LEU A 2 22.53 -8.55 -8.32
N PRO A 3 23.74 -8.00 -8.52
CA PRO A 3 24.77 -8.02 -7.50
C PRO A 3 24.33 -7.32 -6.20
N PRO A 4 24.73 -7.80 -5.01
CA PRO A 4 24.34 -7.18 -3.73
C PRO A 4 24.71 -5.69 -3.62
N GLN A 5 25.81 -5.28 -4.23
CA GLN A 5 26.23 -3.88 -4.29
C GLN A 5 25.26 -3.03 -5.11
N THR A 6 24.73 -3.58 -6.22
CA THR A 6 23.71 -2.92 -7.03
C THR A 6 22.40 -2.76 -6.27
N ILE A 7 21.95 -3.81 -5.57
CA ILE A 7 20.74 -3.76 -4.72
C ILE A 7 20.87 -2.66 -3.66
N SER A 8 22.02 -2.60 -2.98
CA SER A 8 22.28 -1.59 -1.94
C SER A 8 22.32 -0.16 -2.52
N ALA A 9 22.91 0.01 -3.70
CA ALA A 9 22.96 1.30 -4.38
C ALA A 9 21.58 1.79 -4.82
N LEU A 10 20.75 0.91 -5.39
CA LEU A 10 19.36 1.22 -5.79
C LEU A 10 18.49 1.61 -4.58
N ALA A 11 18.65 0.90 -3.45
CA ALA A 11 17.95 1.24 -2.21
C ALA A 11 18.37 2.62 -1.66
N ALA A 12 19.67 2.93 -1.69
CA ALA A 12 20.19 4.23 -1.27
C ALA A 12 19.72 5.37 -2.19
N GLU A 13 19.66 5.13 -3.50
CA GLU A 13 19.13 6.09 -4.49
C GLU A 13 17.65 6.39 -4.24
N LEU A 14 16.83 5.36 -3.98
CA LEU A 14 15.42 5.54 -3.61
C LEU A 14 15.25 6.30 -2.31
N SER A 15 16.06 5.99 -1.29
CA SER A 15 16.05 6.72 -0.03
C SER A 15 16.41 8.20 -0.21
N GLU A 16 17.37 8.49 -1.09
CA GLU A 16 17.77 9.87 -1.39
C GLU A 16 16.70 10.59 -2.22
N ALA A 17 16.09 9.92 -3.20
CA ALA A 17 14.97 10.46 -3.97
C ALA A 17 13.77 10.79 -3.07
N HIS A 18 13.49 9.95 -2.07
CA HIS A 18 12.50 10.21 -1.04
C HIS A 18 12.83 11.46 -0.22
N ARG A 19 14.09 11.61 0.23
CA ARG A 19 14.54 12.76 0.99
C ARG A 19 14.49 14.06 0.17
N LEU A 20 14.86 13.99 -1.11
CA LEU A 20 14.93 15.12 -2.03
C LEU A 20 13.60 15.45 -2.71
N ARG A 21 12.57 14.61 -2.55
CA ARG A 21 11.29 14.67 -3.28
C ARG A 21 11.51 14.73 -4.79
N SER A 22 12.45 13.91 -5.26
CA SER A 22 12.83 13.84 -6.67
C SER A 22 12.35 12.53 -7.29
N VAL A 23 12.46 12.47 -8.62
CA VAL A 23 12.20 11.28 -9.41
C VAL A 23 13.52 10.82 -10.05
N VAL A 24 13.75 9.51 -10.07
CA VAL A 24 14.92 8.88 -10.68
C VAL A 24 14.52 7.96 -11.85
N PRO A 25 15.46 7.66 -12.77
CA PRO A 25 15.18 6.73 -13.88
C PRO A 25 14.85 5.32 -13.38
N ARG A 26 13.92 4.66 -14.06
CA ARG A 26 13.48 3.27 -13.79
C ARG A 26 14.67 2.31 -13.63
N ILE A 27 14.56 1.34 -12.72
CA ILE A 27 15.51 0.23 -12.59
C ILE A 27 15.57 -0.51 -13.91
N THR A 28 14.41 -0.88 -14.47
CA THR A 28 14.33 -1.70 -15.69
C THR A 28 14.87 -1.03 -16.95
N ALA A 29 14.99 0.30 -16.97
CA ALA A 29 15.65 1.03 -18.05
C ALA A 29 17.18 0.90 -17.98
N ARG A 30 17.74 0.76 -16.77
CA ARG A 30 19.20 0.64 -16.52
C ARG A 30 19.66 -0.81 -16.35
N HIS A 31 18.77 -1.67 -15.88
CA HIS A 31 18.94 -3.09 -15.57
C HIS A 31 17.77 -3.89 -16.14
N PRO A 32 17.71 -4.10 -17.48
CA PRO A 32 16.62 -4.84 -18.11
C PRO A 32 16.48 -6.30 -17.62
N GLU A 33 17.53 -6.85 -17.02
CA GLU A 33 17.59 -8.18 -16.42
C GLU A 33 17.02 -8.27 -15.00
N ALA A 34 16.67 -7.13 -14.39
CA ALA A 34 16.16 -7.07 -13.02
C ALA A 34 14.86 -7.87 -12.87
N THR A 35 14.79 -8.68 -11.82
CA THR A 35 13.64 -9.55 -11.54
C THR A 35 12.77 -9.02 -10.40
N VAL A 36 11.60 -9.62 -10.20
CA VAL A 36 10.73 -9.32 -9.04
C VAL A 36 11.44 -9.62 -7.71
N GLU A 37 12.26 -10.67 -7.65
CA GLU A 37 13.06 -10.98 -6.46
C GLU A 37 14.11 -9.89 -6.18
N ASP A 38 14.71 -9.31 -7.22
CA ASP A 38 15.61 -8.17 -7.09
C ASP A 38 14.90 -6.95 -6.52
N SER A 39 13.67 -6.68 -6.95
CA SER A 39 12.89 -5.57 -6.41
C SER A 39 12.54 -5.74 -4.93
N TYR A 40 12.19 -6.96 -4.48
CA TYR A 40 11.95 -7.21 -3.07
C TYR A 40 13.23 -7.12 -2.23
N ALA A 41 14.39 -7.46 -2.81
CA ALA A 41 15.68 -7.25 -2.17
C ALA A 41 16.01 -5.76 -2.02
N VAL A 42 15.74 -4.93 -3.04
CA VAL A 42 15.88 -3.46 -2.96
C VAL A 42 14.95 -2.88 -1.90
N GLN A 43 13.66 -3.26 -1.92
CA GLN A 43 12.69 -2.83 -0.90
C GLN A 43 13.13 -3.22 0.51
N SER A 44 13.65 -4.43 0.69
CA SER A 44 14.13 -4.92 2.00
C SER A 44 15.35 -4.14 2.49
N ALA A 45 16.30 -3.86 1.60
CA ALA A 45 17.46 -3.04 1.94
C ALA A 45 17.05 -1.61 2.36
N TRP A 46 16.09 -1.00 1.65
CA TRP A 46 15.55 0.30 2.04
C TRP A 46 14.82 0.25 3.39
N ARG A 47 13.99 -0.78 3.60
CA ARG A 47 13.30 -1.01 4.88
C ARG A 47 14.29 -1.11 6.04
N ASP A 48 15.32 -1.94 5.89
CA ASP A 48 16.29 -2.20 6.95
C ASP A 48 17.10 -0.95 7.29
N ALA A 49 17.41 -0.11 6.30
CA ALA A 49 18.02 1.19 6.52
C ALA A 49 17.12 2.14 7.34
N ARG A 50 15.80 2.17 7.06
CA ARG A 50 14.85 2.97 7.85
C ARG A 50 14.71 2.46 9.28
N ILE A 51 14.68 1.14 9.48
CA ILE A 51 14.65 0.53 10.82
C ILE A 51 15.93 0.88 11.59
N ALA A 52 17.10 0.79 10.94
CA ALA A 52 18.37 1.17 11.55
C ALA A 52 18.43 2.66 11.92
N ALA A 53 17.69 3.52 11.21
CA ALA A 53 17.53 4.94 11.52
C ALA A 53 16.50 5.22 12.65
N GLY A 54 15.84 4.19 13.20
CA GLY A 54 14.94 4.29 14.34
C GLY A 54 13.45 4.27 14.01
N HIS A 55 13.07 4.15 12.74
CA HIS A 55 11.66 3.99 12.35
C HIS A 55 11.12 2.62 12.73
N ARG A 56 9.83 2.53 13.02
CA ARG A 56 9.16 1.26 13.35
C ARG A 56 8.29 0.81 12.21
N LEU A 57 8.36 -0.48 11.89
CA LEU A 57 7.39 -1.12 11.03
C LEU A 57 6.07 -1.26 11.79
N VAL A 58 4.98 -0.71 11.25
CA VAL A 58 3.64 -0.77 11.88
C VAL A 58 2.59 -1.41 10.98
N GLY A 59 2.96 -1.85 9.79
CA GLY A 59 2.00 -2.42 8.86
C GLY A 59 2.57 -2.81 7.52
N ARG A 60 1.65 -3.25 6.65
CA ARG A 60 1.91 -3.67 5.27
C ARG A 60 0.80 -3.17 4.36
N LYS A 61 1.13 -3.07 3.07
CA LYS A 61 0.14 -2.81 2.01
C LYS A 61 0.24 -3.85 0.92
N ILE A 62 -0.83 -4.02 0.16
CA ILE A 62 -0.93 -4.97 -0.94
C ILE A 62 -1.48 -4.22 -2.14
N GLY A 63 -0.68 -4.06 -3.18
CA GLY A 63 -1.11 -3.42 -4.42
C GLY A 63 -1.47 -4.45 -5.49
N LEU A 64 -1.92 -3.94 -6.64
CA LEU A 64 -2.26 -4.75 -7.82
C LEU A 64 -3.24 -5.89 -7.53
N THR A 65 -4.25 -5.62 -6.71
CA THR A 65 -5.29 -6.57 -6.30
C THR A 65 -6.45 -6.70 -7.29
N SER A 66 -6.50 -5.84 -8.30
CA SER A 66 -7.45 -5.93 -9.41
C SER A 66 -6.96 -6.91 -10.48
N LYS A 67 -7.77 -7.95 -10.75
CA LYS A 67 -7.48 -8.88 -11.87
C LYS A 67 -7.46 -8.18 -13.22
N ALA A 68 -8.25 -7.13 -13.40
CA ALA A 68 -8.25 -6.34 -14.62
C ALA A 68 -6.92 -5.59 -14.79
N MET A 69 -6.40 -5.02 -13.69
CA MET A 69 -5.09 -4.35 -13.70
C MET A 69 -3.96 -5.36 -13.97
N GLN A 70 -3.98 -6.50 -13.27
CA GLN A 70 -3.04 -7.60 -13.49
C GLN A 70 -3.01 -8.07 -14.96
N ALA A 71 -4.19 -8.29 -15.56
CA ALA A 71 -4.29 -8.69 -16.96
C ALA A 71 -3.79 -7.60 -17.93
N ALA A 72 -4.06 -6.32 -17.65
CA ALA A 72 -3.63 -5.20 -18.48
C ALA A 72 -2.11 -4.96 -18.43
N THR A 73 -1.46 -5.26 -17.31
CA THR A 73 -0.01 -5.06 -17.12
C THR A 73 0.83 -6.31 -17.35
N GLY A 74 0.19 -7.47 -17.58
CA GLY A 74 0.88 -8.76 -17.71
C GLY A 74 1.44 -9.31 -16.40
N ILE A 75 1.05 -8.71 -15.27
CA ILE A 75 1.49 -9.10 -13.93
C ILE A 75 0.55 -10.18 -13.41
N THR A 76 1.09 -11.31 -12.93
CA THR A 76 0.29 -12.49 -12.56
C THR A 76 -0.03 -12.60 -11.07
N GLU A 77 0.51 -11.72 -10.24
CA GLU A 77 0.25 -11.69 -8.80
C GLU A 77 0.29 -10.27 -8.20
N PRO A 78 -0.29 -10.05 -7.00
CA PRO A 78 -0.17 -8.78 -6.28
C PRO A 78 1.29 -8.42 -5.94
N ASP A 79 1.51 -7.19 -5.51
CA ASP A 79 2.75 -6.78 -4.82
C ASP A 79 2.49 -6.44 -3.35
N TYR A 80 3.55 -6.14 -2.61
CA TYR A 80 3.43 -5.64 -1.25
C TYR A 80 4.50 -4.61 -0.92
N GLY A 81 4.22 -3.81 0.11
CA GLY A 81 5.15 -2.87 0.70
C GLY A 81 5.05 -2.83 2.23
N VAL A 82 5.90 -2.00 2.83
CA VAL A 82 6.01 -1.76 4.27
C VAL A 82 5.43 -0.40 4.65
N ILE A 83 4.81 -0.35 5.83
CA ILE A 83 4.28 0.87 6.43
C ILE A 83 5.10 1.22 7.67
N PHE A 84 5.58 2.45 7.73
CA PHE A 84 6.32 2.98 8.87
C PHE A 84 5.44 3.85 9.75
N ASP A 85 5.83 4.03 11.02
CA ASP A 85 5.05 4.79 11.98
C ASP A 85 4.93 6.29 11.64
N ASP A 86 5.89 6.85 10.91
CA ASP A 86 5.89 8.25 10.48
C ASP A 86 5.01 8.54 9.25
N THR A 87 4.34 7.53 8.70
CA THR A 87 3.50 7.67 7.49
C THR A 87 2.02 7.35 7.74
N VAL A 88 1.61 7.27 9.01
CA VAL A 88 0.22 7.00 9.44
C VAL A 88 -0.43 8.26 9.98
N TRP A 89 -1.53 8.67 9.36
CA TRP A 89 -2.29 9.86 9.73
C TRP A 89 -3.71 9.49 10.15
N ASP A 90 -4.27 10.28 11.05
CA ASP A 90 -5.70 10.20 11.39
C ASP A 90 -6.55 11.05 10.44
N THR A 91 -7.81 10.69 10.29
CA THR A 91 -8.82 11.49 9.57
C THR A 91 -8.82 12.95 10.04
N GLY A 92 -8.96 13.88 9.09
CA GLY A 92 -8.82 15.31 9.31
C GLY A 92 -7.38 15.83 9.21
N ALA A 93 -6.40 14.97 8.92
CA ALA A 93 -5.01 15.38 8.76
C ALA A 93 -4.81 16.43 7.66
N VAL A 94 -3.90 17.35 7.93
CA VAL A 94 -3.36 18.30 6.94
C VAL A 94 -1.98 17.78 6.55
N ILE A 95 -1.85 17.42 5.28
CA ILE A 95 -0.71 16.71 4.72
C ILE A 95 0.05 17.68 3.82
N ASP A 96 1.38 17.73 4.01
CA ASP A 96 2.27 18.53 3.17
C ASP A 96 2.33 17.92 1.76
N PHE A 97 1.83 18.64 0.77
CA PHE A 97 1.83 18.23 -0.63
C PHE A 97 3.25 18.12 -1.18
N ASP A 98 4.13 19.05 -0.78
CA ASP A 98 5.50 19.14 -1.27
C ASP A 98 6.42 18.08 -0.61
N ALA A 99 5.91 17.30 0.33
CA ALA A 99 6.58 16.11 0.87
C ALA A 99 6.60 14.92 -0.11
N TYR A 100 5.84 14.99 -1.20
CA TYR A 100 5.68 13.90 -2.16
C TYR A 100 6.12 14.31 -3.57
N SER A 101 6.62 13.34 -4.36
CA SER A 101 7.03 13.57 -5.75
C SER A 101 5.84 13.52 -6.72
N ASN A 102 4.81 12.75 -6.38
CA ASN A 102 3.55 12.65 -7.10
C ASN A 102 2.49 12.06 -6.17
N VAL A 103 1.37 12.75 -5.98
CA VAL A 103 0.35 12.34 -5.01
C VAL A 103 -0.87 11.79 -5.74
N ARG A 104 -1.23 10.56 -5.39
CA ARG A 104 -2.53 9.98 -5.72
C ARG A 104 -3.15 9.34 -4.48
N ILE A 105 -4.47 9.26 -4.45
CA ILE A 105 -5.22 8.62 -3.38
C ILE A 105 -5.92 7.38 -3.89
N GLU A 106 -5.85 6.31 -3.10
CA GLU A 106 -6.59 5.08 -3.28
C GLU A 106 -7.48 4.78 -2.07
N VAL A 107 -8.57 4.06 -2.31
CA VAL A 107 -9.61 3.76 -1.32
C VAL A 107 -9.54 2.30 -0.92
N GLU A 108 -9.29 2.07 0.37
CA GLU A 108 -8.93 0.76 0.89
C GLU A 108 -9.72 0.39 2.15
N LEU A 109 -9.62 -0.88 2.53
CA LEU A 109 -9.89 -1.34 3.89
C LEU A 109 -8.57 -1.79 4.52
N ALA A 110 -8.35 -1.38 5.77
CA ALA A 110 -7.20 -1.81 6.55
C ALA A 110 -7.62 -2.76 7.67
N PHE A 111 -6.81 -3.80 7.90
CA PHE A 111 -7.05 -4.85 8.87
C PHE A 111 -6.04 -4.74 9.99
N LEU A 112 -6.51 -4.40 11.20
CA LEU A 112 -5.67 -4.37 12.39
C LEU A 112 -5.60 -5.78 12.97
N LEU A 113 -4.40 -6.37 13.00
CA LEU A 113 -4.20 -7.71 13.52
C LEU A 113 -4.08 -7.73 15.05
N ASP A 114 -4.75 -8.67 15.73
CA ASP A 114 -4.47 -8.97 17.15
C ASP A 114 -3.56 -10.18 17.34
N ARG A 115 -3.37 -10.99 16.29
CA ARG A 115 -2.52 -12.17 16.29
C ARG A 115 -1.67 -12.23 15.03
N PRO A 116 -0.47 -12.85 15.10
CA PRO A 116 0.39 -12.98 13.93
C PRO A 116 -0.23 -13.91 12.88
N LEU A 117 0.11 -13.68 11.61
CA LEU A 117 -0.24 -14.53 10.47
C LEU A 117 1.01 -14.97 9.74
N ALA A 118 1.14 -16.27 9.51
CA ALA A 118 2.30 -16.86 8.83
C ALA A 118 1.88 -17.86 7.74
N GLY A 119 2.68 -17.93 6.69
CA GLY A 119 2.56 -18.95 5.66
C GLY A 119 3.14 -20.32 6.05
N PRO A 120 3.17 -21.28 5.11
CA PRO A 120 2.79 -21.17 3.69
C PRO A 120 1.31 -21.47 3.41
N HIS A 121 0.52 -21.80 4.43
CA HIS A 121 -0.87 -22.22 4.31
C HIS A 121 -1.83 -21.25 5.00
N CYS A 122 -1.48 -19.96 5.02
CA CYS A 122 -2.39 -18.92 5.48
C CYS A 122 -3.61 -18.88 4.56
N THR A 123 -4.80 -18.84 5.16
CA THR A 123 -6.08 -18.82 4.44
C THR A 123 -6.87 -17.57 4.81
N LEU A 124 -7.94 -17.29 4.06
CA LEU A 124 -8.89 -16.24 4.39
C LEU A 124 -9.42 -16.37 5.83
N PHE A 125 -9.69 -17.60 6.29
CA PHE A 125 -10.23 -17.86 7.62
C PHE A 125 -9.23 -17.48 8.71
N HIS A 126 -7.95 -17.81 8.53
CA HIS A 126 -6.90 -17.37 9.46
C HIS A 126 -6.85 -15.84 9.58
N VAL A 127 -7.00 -15.12 8.46
CA VAL A 127 -7.02 -13.65 8.45
C VAL A 127 -8.20 -13.11 9.25
N LEU A 128 -9.41 -13.60 8.99
CA LEU A 128 -10.61 -13.16 9.70
C LEU A 128 -10.48 -13.41 11.21
N ASP A 129 -9.98 -14.59 11.59
CA ASP A 129 -9.80 -14.95 12.99
C ASP A 129 -8.75 -14.06 13.68
N ALA A 130 -7.65 -13.71 13.01
CA ALA A 130 -6.54 -12.92 13.56
C ALA A 130 -6.76 -11.40 13.47
N THR A 131 -7.88 -10.97 12.90
CA THR A 131 -8.20 -9.55 12.72
C THR A 131 -9.00 -9.04 13.92
N ARG A 132 -8.46 -8.03 14.59
CA ARG A 132 -9.16 -7.34 15.67
C ARG A 132 -10.27 -6.45 15.13
N TYR A 133 -9.92 -5.60 14.18
CA TYR A 133 -10.80 -4.62 13.55
C TYR A 133 -10.49 -4.47 12.07
N VAL A 134 -11.54 -4.19 11.30
CA VAL A 134 -11.42 -3.64 9.95
C VAL A 134 -11.80 -2.17 10.02
N VAL A 135 -10.98 -1.31 9.42
CA VAL A 135 -11.18 0.14 9.40
C VAL A 135 -11.11 0.66 7.96
N PRO A 136 -11.89 1.68 7.60
CA PRO A 136 -11.65 2.48 6.41
C PRO A 136 -10.24 3.06 6.38
N ALA A 137 -9.61 3.07 5.20
CA ALA A 137 -8.30 3.68 5.01
C ALA A 137 -8.15 4.29 3.60
N LEU A 138 -7.47 5.43 3.53
CA LEU A 138 -6.95 5.97 2.26
C LEU A 138 -5.47 5.66 2.16
N GLU A 139 -5.03 5.08 1.04
CA GLU A 139 -3.60 5.02 0.72
C GLU A 139 -3.20 6.28 -0.03
N ILE A 140 -2.08 6.88 0.38
CA ILE A 140 -1.39 7.94 -0.35
C ILE A 140 -0.29 7.26 -1.15
N LEU A 141 -0.41 7.30 -2.47
CA LEU A 141 0.62 6.80 -3.37
C LEU A 141 1.68 7.87 -3.62
N ASN A 142 2.93 7.43 -3.68
CA ASN A 142 4.08 8.24 -4.04
C ASN A 142 5.11 7.38 -4.80
N SER A 143 5.56 7.87 -5.95
CA SER A 143 6.58 7.20 -6.76
C SER A 143 7.86 8.01 -6.81
N HIS A 144 8.99 7.40 -6.52
CA HIS A 144 10.31 7.96 -6.73
C HIS A 144 10.88 7.57 -8.10
N TYR A 145 10.24 6.65 -8.83
CA TYR A 145 10.54 6.40 -10.24
C TYR A 145 9.65 7.17 -11.21
N GLU A 146 10.16 7.43 -12.41
CA GLU A 146 9.39 7.91 -13.55
C GLU A 146 8.16 7.01 -13.78
N LEU A 147 7.00 7.64 -14.01
CA LEU A 147 5.75 6.90 -14.17
C LEU A 147 5.59 6.30 -15.57
N ASP A 148 6.15 6.95 -16.60
CA ASP A 148 6.04 6.46 -17.96
C ASP A 148 6.89 5.20 -18.16
N GLY A 149 6.26 4.15 -18.70
CA GLY A 149 6.85 2.82 -18.86
C GLY A 149 7.20 2.10 -17.55
N ARG A 150 6.79 2.59 -16.38
CA ARG A 150 7.09 1.95 -15.08
C ARG A 150 6.59 0.50 -15.05
N THR A 151 7.45 -0.40 -14.60
CA THR A 151 7.13 -1.83 -14.47
C THR A 151 6.84 -2.22 -13.02
N ILE A 152 6.49 -3.49 -12.82
CA ILE A 152 6.32 -4.07 -11.48
C ILE A 152 7.61 -4.10 -10.67
N VAL A 153 8.75 -4.34 -11.32
CA VAL A 153 10.06 -4.38 -10.67
C VAL A 153 10.38 -3.00 -10.10
N ASP A 154 10.13 -1.94 -10.89
CA ASP A 154 10.34 -0.56 -10.44
C ASP A 154 9.40 -0.22 -9.27
N THR A 155 8.14 -0.63 -9.37
CA THR A 155 7.10 -0.34 -8.36
C THR A 155 7.40 -1.04 -7.04
N ILE A 156 7.68 -2.35 -7.04
CA ILE A 156 8.00 -3.13 -5.83
C ILE A 156 9.23 -2.55 -5.13
N ALA A 157 10.29 -2.26 -5.89
CA ALA A 157 11.53 -1.72 -5.35
C ALA A 157 11.29 -0.40 -4.60
N ASP A 158 10.42 0.44 -5.15
CA ASP A 158 9.96 1.70 -4.59
C ASP A 158 8.85 1.52 -3.54
N ASN A 159 8.99 0.51 -2.69
CA ASN A 159 8.03 0.18 -1.63
C ASN A 159 6.56 0.06 -2.13
N ALA A 160 6.39 -0.51 -3.32
CA ALA A 160 5.11 -0.63 -4.03
C ALA A 160 4.40 0.74 -4.25
N ALA A 161 5.15 1.82 -4.46
CA ALA A 161 4.65 3.19 -4.58
C ALA A 161 3.89 3.71 -3.34
N TYR A 162 4.20 3.18 -2.15
CA TYR A 162 3.61 3.63 -0.90
C TYR A 162 4.18 4.99 -0.45
N GLY A 163 3.31 5.96 -0.18
CA GLY A 163 3.65 7.26 0.38
C GLY A 163 3.09 7.50 1.79
N GLY A 164 1.95 6.91 2.13
CA GLY A 164 1.32 7.10 3.44
C GLY A 164 -0.06 6.48 3.54
N ILE A 165 -0.68 6.58 4.71
CA ILE A 165 -2.03 6.13 4.96
C ILE A 165 -2.78 7.16 5.82
N VAL A 166 -4.07 7.36 5.53
CA VAL A 166 -5.00 8.06 6.41
C VAL A 166 -6.04 7.06 6.90
N VAL A 167 -6.16 6.87 8.21
CA VAL A 167 -7.15 5.98 8.83
C VAL A 167 -8.28 6.77 9.47
N GLY A 168 -9.49 6.23 9.47
CA GLY A 168 -10.64 6.91 10.03
C GLY A 168 -11.92 6.09 9.99
N GLY A 169 -13.06 6.79 9.98
CA GLY A 169 -14.37 6.16 9.99
C GLY A 169 -14.66 5.36 11.27
N ASN A 170 -15.45 4.31 11.11
CA ASN A 170 -15.98 3.47 12.17
C ASN A 170 -15.32 2.08 12.10
N PRO A 171 -14.48 1.70 13.08
CA PRO A 171 -13.95 0.35 13.17
C PRO A 171 -15.05 -0.68 13.38
N VAL A 172 -14.96 -1.81 12.67
CA VAL A 172 -15.89 -2.94 12.80
C VAL A 172 -15.14 -4.23 13.07
N ARG A 173 -15.80 -5.19 13.73
CA ARG A 173 -15.28 -6.57 13.78
C ARG A 173 -15.40 -7.20 12.39
N PRO A 174 -14.49 -8.12 12.00
CA PRO A 174 -14.49 -8.72 10.65
C PRO A 174 -15.76 -9.51 10.32
N ASP A 175 -16.53 -9.94 11.32
CA ASP A 175 -17.80 -10.65 11.21
C ASP A 175 -19.04 -9.76 11.40
N ALA A 176 -18.86 -8.48 11.70
CA ALA A 176 -19.98 -7.56 11.96
C ALA A 176 -20.70 -7.11 10.67
N VAL A 177 -20.01 -7.14 9.53
CA VAL A 177 -20.55 -6.76 8.21
C VAL A 177 -20.01 -7.69 7.14
N ASP A 178 -20.73 -7.83 6.02
CA ASP A 178 -20.15 -8.47 4.83
C ASP A 178 -19.12 -7.53 4.21
N LEU A 179 -17.85 -7.77 4.51
CA LEU A 179 -16.72 -6.96 4.05
C LEU A 179 -16.64 -6.82 2.52
N ARG A 180 -17.26 -7.73 1.77
CA ARG A 180 -17.31 -7.66 0.30
C ARG A 180 -18.19 -6.51 -0.19
N TRP A 181 -19.20 -6.13 0.58
CA TRP A 181 -20.19 -5.12 0.21
C TRP A 181 -19.95 -3.76 0.86
N VAL A 182 -18.78 -3.56 1.46
CA VAL A 182 -18.36 -2.21 1.84
C VAL A 182 -18.12 -1.42 0.56
N CYS A 183 -18.86 -0.32 0.40
CA CYS A 183 -18.77 0.57 -0.74
C CYS A 183 -18.15 1.90 -0.28
N ALA A 184 -17.59 2.66 -1.22
CA ALA A 184 -17.20 4.02 -0.93
C ALA A 184 -17.35 4.98 -2.11
N LEU A 185 -17.48 6.26 -1.78
CA LEU A 185 -17.44 7.39 -2.71
C LEU A 185 -16.22 8.25 -2.38
N LEU A 186 -15.26 8.34 -3.30
CA LEU A 186 -14.08 9.21 -3.15
C LEU A 186 -14.37 10.56 -3.79
N GLN A 187 -14.19 11.61 -2.99
CA GLN A 187 -14.45 12.98 -3.38
C GLN A 187 -13.17 13.81 -3.32
N ARG A 188 -13.02 14.68 -4.30
CA ARG A 188 -12.05 15.78 -4.32
C ARG A 188 -12.81 17.08 -4.45
N ASN A 189 -12.61 18.00 -3.50
CA ASN A 189 -13.27 19.30 -3.49
C ASN A 189 -14.79 19.19 -3.74
N GLU A 190 -15.45 18.34 -2.95
CA GLU A 190 -16.91 18.09 -2.98
C GLU A 190 -17.44 17.42 -4.26
N THR A 191 -16.57 17.02 -5.18
CA THR A 191 -16.93 16.29 -6.40
C THR A 191 -16.56 14.82 -6.27
N VAL A 192 -17.49 13.90 -6.56
CA VAL A 192 -17.21 12.46 -6.63
C VAL A 192 -16.35 12.17 -7.86
N GLU A 193 -15.13 11.69 -7.63
CA GLU A 193 -14.16 11.35 -8.68
C GLU A 193 -14.14 9.84 -8.94
N GLU A 194 -14.28 9.03 -7.89
CA GLU A 194 -14.30 7.57 -7.97
C GLU A 194 -15.36 6.98 -7.04
N SER A 195 -15.81 5.77 -7.38
CA SER A 195 -16.69 4.96 -6.53
C SER A 195 -16.31 3.49 -6.67
N GLY A 196 -16.45 2.71 -5.61
CA GLY A 196 -16.08 1.30 -5.66
C GLY A 196 -16.69 0.47 -4.55
N VAL A 197 -16.51 -0.85 -4.68
CA VAL A 197 -17.00 -1.87 -3.73
C VAL A 197 -15.85 -2.82 -3.41
N ALA A 198 -15.62 -3.11 -2.13
CA ALA A 198 -14.48 -3.87 -1.65
C ALA A 198 -14.36 -5.30 -2.22
N ALA A 199 -15.44 -5.89 -2.74
CA ALA A 199 -15.38 -7.14 -3.51
C ALA A 199 -14.47 -7.06 -4.74
N ALA A 200 -14.23 -5.86 -5.29
CA ALA A 200 -13.28 -5.65 -6.39
C ALA A 200 -11.84 -6.06 -6.01
N VAL A 201 -11.53 -6.07 -4.71
CA VAL A 201 -10.26 -6.55 -4.15
C VAL A 201 -10.29 -8.07 -4.07
N LEU A 202 -9.83 -8.72 -5.15
CA LEU A 202 -9.66 -10.18 -5.23
C LEU A 202 -10.93 -11.01 -4.92
N GLY A 203 -12.13 -10.43 -5.01
CA GLY A 203 -13.41 -11.06 -4.63
C GLY A 203 -13.74 -10.98 -3.13
N HIS A 204 -12.76 -10.73 -2.28
CA HIS A 204 -12.92 -10.44 -0.85
C HIS A 204 -11.64 -9.78 -0.32
N PRO A 205 -11.72 -8.62 0.37
CA PRO A 205 -10.54 -7.81 0.73
C PRO A 205 -9.50 -8.58 1.56
N ALA A 206 -9.92 -9.40 2.52
CA ALA A 206 -8.98 -10.23 3.31
C ALA A 206 -8.20 -11.32 2.53
N ARG A 207 -8.52 -11.60 1.24
CA ARG A 207 -7.77 -12.60 0.46
C ARG A 207 -6.34 -12.17 0.17
N GLY A 208 -6.12 -10.87 -0.05
CA GLY A 208 -4.77 -10.32 -0.24
C GLY A 208 -3.89 -10.61 0.97
N ILE A 209 -4.43 -10.45 2.18
CA ILE A 209 -3.67 -10.62 3.43
C ILE A 209 -3.20 -12.07 3.60
N ALA A 210 -4.04 -13.05 3.24
CA ALA A 210 -3.64 -14.45 3.23
C ALA A 210 -2.51 -14.71 2.23
N TRP A 211 -2.60 -14.13 1.02
CA TRP A 211 -1.52 -14.17 0.04
C TRP A 211 -0.23 -13.55 0.59
N LEU A 212 -0.32 -12.39 1.25
CA LEU A 212 0.82 -11.68 1.80
C LEU A 212 1.53 -12.50 2.88
N ALA A 213 0.80 -13.10 3.82
CA ALA A 213 1.39 -13.97 4.84
C ALA A 213 2.15 -15.17 4.21
N ASN A 214 1.61 -15.72 3.11
CA ASN A 214 2.27 -16.80 2.36
C ASN A 214 3.49 -16.32 1.57
N LYS A 215 3.46 -15.10 1.04
CA LYS A 215 4.61 -14.48 0.36
C LYS A 215 5.73 -14.12 1.31
N LEU A 216 5.41 -13.49 2.44
CA LEU A 216 6.40 -13.18 3.46
C LEU A 216 7.12 -14.44 3.96
N HIS A 217 6.41 -15.57 4.07
CA HIS A 217 7.04 -16.85 4.42
C HIS A 217 8.15 -17.27 3.45
N GLN A 218 8.00 -17.00 2.14
CA GLN A 218 9.04 -17.27 1.13
C GLN A 218 10.29 -16.41 1.36
N HIS A 219 10.12 -15.25 1.98
CA HIS A 219 11.18 -14.31 2.36
C HIS A 219 11.59 -14.42 3.84
N GLY A 220 11.19 -15.50 4.54
CA GLY A 220 11.54 -15.74 5.94
C GLY A 220 10.81 -14.84 6.96
N GLY A 221 9.76 -14.14 6.54
CA GLY A 221 8.96 -13.24 7.37
C GLY A 221 7.55 -13.74 7.67
N ARG A 222 6.81 -12.93 8.44
CA ARG A 222 5.37 -13.09 8.74
C ARG A 222 4.74 -11.73 9.02
N LEU A 223 3.42 -11.69 9.17
CA LEU A 223 2.71 -10.53 9.72
C LEU A 223 2.64 -10.65 11.25
N GLU A 224 2.87 -9.54 11.95
CA GLU A 224 2.89 -9.52 13.41
C GLU A 224 1.58 -8.99 14.01
N ALA A 225 1.31 -9.35 15.26
CA ALA A 225 0.22 -8.75 16.02
C ALA A 225 0.44 -7.23 16.19
N GLY A 226 -0.62 -6.45 16.02
CA GLY A 226 -0.57 -4.99 16.06
C GLY A 226 -0.26 -4.33 14.72
N GLU A 227 0.12 -5.09 13.69
CA GLU A 227 0.28 -4.53 12.34
C GLU A 227 -1.07 -4.16 11.72
N LEU A 228 -1.08 -3.05 10.98
CA LEU A 228 -2.17 -2.62 10.12
C LEU A 228 -1.90 -3.06 8.68
N VAL A 229 -2.80 -3.83 8.06
CA VAL A 229 -2.62 -4.35 6.70
C VAL A 229 -3.64 -3.77 5.74
N LEU A 230 -3.18 -3.00 4.75
CA LEU A 230 -3.99 -2.49 3.63
C LEU A 230 -4.26 -3.62 2.64
N ALA A 231 -5.54 -3.85 2.38
CA ALA A 231 -6.01 -5.01 1.62
C ALA A 231 -5.89 -4.87 0.10
N GLY A 232 -5.70 -3.65 -0.39
CA GLY A 232 -5.72 -3.24 -1.79
C GLY A 232 -6.92 -2.35 -2.11
N SER A 233 -6.71 -1.44 -3.06
CA SER A 233 -7.70 -0.47 -3.48
C SER A 233 -8.86 -1.07 -4.28
N PHE A 234 -10.06 -0.53 -4.05
CA PHE A 234 -11.24 -0.81 -4.88
C PHE A 234 -11.69 0.39 -5.72
N THR A 235 -10.84 1.40 -5.87
CA THR A 235 -10.99 2.51 -6.83
C THR A 235 -9.71 2.68 -7.64
N ARG A 236 -9.77 3.42 -8.75
CA ARG A 236 -8.53 3.84 -9.41
C ARG A 236 -7.84 4.91 -8.55
N PRO A 237 -6.51 5.07 -8.65
CA PRO A 237 -5.82 6.18 -8.02
C PRO A 237 -6.33 7.53 -8.54
N MET A 238 -6.78 8.39 -7.63
CA MET A 238 -7.21 9.75 -7.92
C MET A 238 -6.05 10.72 -7.73
N TRP A 239 -5.75 11.54 -8.74
CA TRP A 239 -4.72 12.57 -8.64
C TRP A 239 -5.13 13.72 -7.70
N VAL A 240 -4.16 14.19 -6.92
CA VAL A 240 -4.32 15.29 -5.98
C VAL A 240 -3.37 16.43 -6.35
N SER A 241 -3.81 17.66 -6.13
CA SER A 241 -3.06 18.90 -6.31
C SER A 241 -2.94 19.65 -4.97
N GLN A 242 -1.97 20.55 -4.87
CA GLN A 242 -1.84 21.42 -3.72
C GLN A 242 -3.14 22.20 -3.45
N GLY A 243 -3.60 22.19 -2.20
CA GLY A 243 -4.83 22.85 -1.77
C GLY A 243 -6.07 21.96 -1.77
N ASP A 244 -6.03 20.79 -2.43
CA ASP A 244 -7.16 19.88 -2.53
C ASP A 244 -7.59 19.33 -1.16
N THR A 245 -8.90 19.18 -1.00
CA THR A 245 -9.51 18.44 0.10
C THR A 245 -10.06 17.12 -0.43
N VAL A 246 -9.71 16.03 0.25
CA VAL A 246 -10.16 14.69 -0.05
C VAL A 246 -11.11 14.24 1.04
N LEU A 247 -12.26 13.69 0.64
CA LEU A 247 -13.20 13.04 1.54
C LEU A 247 -13.62 11.71 0.92
N CYS A 248 -13.63 10.65 1.72
CA CYS A 248 -14.14 9.37 1.29
C CYS A 248 -15.25 8.92 2.23
N ASP A 249 -16.42 8.66 1.66
CA ASP A 249 -17.61 8.21 2.38
C ASP A 249 -17.78 6.70 2.19
N TYR A 250 -17.64 5.94 3.27
CA TYR A 250 -17.83 4.49 3.33
C TYR A 250 -19.24 4.09 3.82
N GLY A 251 -20.19 5.04 3.80
CA GLY A 251 -21.55 4.86 4.28
C GLY A 251 -21.60 4.49 5.76
N PRO A 252 -22.14 3.32 6.16
CA PRO A 252 -22.20 2.91 7.56
C PRO A 252 -20.85 2.84 8.27
N MET A 253 -19.76 2.61 7.53
CA MET A 253 -18.41 2.61 8.09
C MET A 253 -17.83 4.03 8.26
N GLY A 254 -18.61 5.08 8.03
CA GLY A 254 -18.22 6.47 8.31
C GLY A 254 -17.38 7.09 7.21
N THR A 255 -16.76 8.22 7.52
CA THR A 255 -15.99 9.02 6.57
C THR A 255 -14.53 9.17 6.99
N ILE A 256 -13.66 9.30 5.98
CA ILE A 256 -12.26 9.70 6.15
C ILE A 256 -12.04 10.99 5.37
N SER A 257 -11.29 11.93 5.92
CA SER A 257 -10.88 13.12 5.19
C SER A 257 -9.42 13.46 5.41
N CYS A 258 -8.82 14.16 4.46
CA CYS A 258 -7.53 14.81 4.60
C CYS A 258 -7.46 16.01 3.64
N ARG A 259 -6.50 16.90 3.88
CA ARG A 259 -6.25 18.06 3.02
C ARG A 259 -4.78 18.15 2.68
N PHE A 260 -4.48 18.45 1.42
CA PHE A 260 -3.13 18.66 0.92
C PHE A 260 -2.81 20.15 0.89
N ARG A 261 -1.68 20.57 1.46
CA ARG A 261 -1.25 21.97 1.52
C ARG A 261 0.18 22.16 1.06
#